data_AF-A0A0B4GRJ6-F1
#
_entry.id   AF-A0A0B4GRJ6-F1
#
_cell.length_a   1.000
_cell.length_b   1.000
_cell.length_c   1.000
_cell.angle_alpha   90.00
_cell.angle_beta   90.00
_cell.angle_gamma   90.00
#
_symmetry.space_group_name_H-M   'P 1'
#
loop_
_entity.id
_entity.type
_entity.pdbx_description
1 polymer ?
#
loop_
_entity_poly.entity_id
_entity_poly.type
_entity_poly.pdbx_seq_one_letter_code
_entity_poly.pdbx_strand_id
1 'polypeptide(L)'
;MDETHPDPLDPMTYTTQKLLFRDNTLDDAQLTTRCPLDNGRHTDASIPARHSVGQLDQLPAELLIQVLLCTDIPSLTAFRRVNRRAMELVDSVPQYAAIIKHCPDIIRAILAVEADAFDCRVLYRTLSTSRCSTCSLFGDFLYLIDCRRVCYFCYTERPEYFPLTIGRASRLLTPDPTRPRVTRRQLLREANPSSILSLPGRYCAPWNGDGGKLARERLQLFDRRALIQDLEGSGLPNDDKFDREPLRFMAIITAPYLFDSGRQADWGYFCLGCSEECDEETTDFRMKYLREEVLEHMVRYGPVREVPEELDTFMHVN
;
A
#
# COMPACT_ATOMS: atom_id res chain seq x y z
N MET A 1 20.12 31.76 29.18
CA MET A 1 19.98 30.70 28.17
C MET A 1 19.17 29.64 28.87
N ASP A 2 17.87 29.71 28.65
CA ASP A 2 16.88 28.88 29.31
C ASP A 2 16.84 27.57 28.51
N GLU A 3 17.44 26.51 29.06
CA GLU A 3 17.34 25.17 28.48
C GLU A 3 15.89 24.72 28.67
N THR A 4 15.08 24.89 27.63
CA THR A 4 13.77 24.26 27.53
C THR A 4 13.96 22.76 27.51
N HIS A 5 13.97 22.14 28.69
CA HIS A 5 13.66 20.73 28.82
C HIS A 5 12.27 20.50 28.22
N PRO A 6 12.11 19.59 27.25
CA PRO A 6 10.79 19.24 26.74
C PRO A 6 9.93 18.74 27.90
N ASP A 7 8.70 19.22 27.97
CA ASP A 7 7.72 18.83 28.98
C ASP A 7 7.64 17.29 29.01
N PRO A 8 7.92 16.61 30.13
CA PRO A 8 7.98 15.14 30.22
C PRO A 8 6.63 14.45 29.98
N LEU A 9 5.63 15.18 29.50
CA LEU A 9 4.25 14.77 29.26
C LEU A 9 3.74 15.11 27.85
N ASP A 10 4.60 15.47 26.87
CA ASP A 10 4.18 15.47 25.45
C ASP A 10 4.44 14.09 24.82
N PRO A 11 3.44 13.19 24.76
CA PRO A 11 3.56 11.86 24.18
C PRO A 11 3.98 11.87 22.70
N MET A 12 3.83 12.99 21.97
CA MET A 12 4.34 13.07 20.60
C MET A 12 5.87 13.05 20.52
N THR A 13 6.56 13.45 21.59
CA THR A 13 8.03 13.46 21.69
C THR A 13 8.63 12.07 21.50
N TYR A 14 7.90 11.03 21.94
CA TYR A 14 8.35 9.64 21.91
C TYR A 14 7.70 8.84 20.78
N THR A 15 7.31 9.52 19.71
CA THR A 15 6.73 8.89 18.52
C THR A 15 7.48 9.27 17.25
N THR A 16 7.41 8.39 16.26
CA THR A 16 7.90 8.68 14.91
C THR A 16 6.89 8.21 13.86
N GLN A 17 6.77 8.94 12.76
CA GLN A 17 5.97 8.50 11.61
C GLN A 17 6.77 7.58 10.66
N LYS A 18 8.10 7.53 10.83
CA LYS A 18 9.02 6.74 10.02
C LYS A 18 9.67 5.67 10.86
N LEU A 19 9.63 4.43 10.37
CA LEU A 19 10.46 3.36 10.91
C LEU A 19 11.92 3.74 10.80
N LEU A 20 12.69 3.35 11.81
CA LEU A 20 14.15 3.45 11.82
C LEU A 20 14.80 2.48 10.82
N PHE A 21 14.05 1.49 10.32
CA PHE A 21 14.51 0.46 9.41
C PHE A 21 13.76 0.45 8.08
N ARG A 22 14.40 -0.06 7.04
CA ARG A 22 13.81 -0.21 5.70
C ARG A 22 13.27 -1.62 5.50
N ASP A 23 11.96 -1.73 5.30
CA ASP A 23 11.31 -2.99 4.94
C ASP A 23 11.53 -3.40 3.49
N ASN A 24 12.06 -2.48 2.66
CA ASN A 24 12.28 -2.69 1.23
C ASN A 24 10.97 -3.11 0.54
N THR A 25 9.95 -2.26 0.67
CA THR A 25 8.66 -2.36 -0.03
C THR A 25 8.73 -1.59 -1.35
N LEU A 26 7.59 -1.33 -2.01
CA LEU A 26 7.56 -0.48 -3.19
C LEU A 26 7.95 0.98 -2.92
N ASP A 27 7.91 1.43 -1.67
CA ASP A 27 8.39 2.76 -1.25
C ASP A 27 9.86 2.98 -1.66
N ASP A 28 10.68 1.92 -1.58
CA ASP A 28 12.10 1.94 -1.92
C ASP A 28 12.39 1.70 -3.42
N ALA A 29 11.35 1.55 -4.25
CA ALA A 29 11.49 1.21 -5.67
C ALA A 29 11.83 2.41 -6.58
N GLN A 30 12.15 3.58 -6.02
CA GLN A 30 12.45 4.81 -6.77
C GLN A 30 11.29 5.24 -7.70
N LEU A 31 10.07 5.15 -7.20
CA LEU A 31 8.84 5.34 -7.96
C LEU A 31 8.76 6.69 -8.68
N THR A 32 9.23 7.76 -8.04
CA THR A 32 9.25 9.10 -8.66
C THR A 32 10.09 9.14 -9.95
N THR A 33 11.21 8.41 -10.00
CA THR A 33 12.07 8.32 -11.18
C THR A 33 11.49 7.38 -12.23
N ARG A 34 10.91 6.24 -11.80
CA ARG A 34 10.34 5.23 -12.72
C ARG A 34 9.03 5.66 -13.36
N CYS A 35 8.21 6.40 -12.62
CA CYS A 35 6.88 6.83 -13.03
C CYS A 35 6.68 8.31 -12.66
N PRO A 36 7.24 9.25 -13.44
CA PRO A 36 7.05 10.67 -13.20
C PRO A 36 5.60 11.06 -13.52
N LEU A 37 4.90 11.58 -12.52
CA LEU A 37 3.55 12.13 -12.69
C LEU A 37 3.63 13.57 -13.22
N ASP A 38 2.70 13.92 -14.10
CA ASP A 38 2.54 15.26 -14.68
C ASP A 38 1.43 16.08 -14.00
N ASN A 39 0.79 15.53 -12.97
CA ASN A 39 -0.20 16.25 -12.15
C ASN A 39 0.39 17.57 -11.64
N GLY A 40 -0.34 18.67 -11.85
CA GLY A 40 0.11 20.02 -11.47
C GLY A 40 1.06 20.71 -12.45
N ARG A 41 1.59 20.03 -13.49
CA ARG A 41 2.52 20.64 -14.45
C ARG A 41 1.84 21.42 -15.58
N HIS A 42 0.55 21.19 -15.80
CA HIS A 42 -0.22 21.72 -16.92
C HIS A 42 -1.39 22.61 -16.48
N THR A 43 -1.36 23.12 -15.25
CA THR A 43 -2.43 23.93 -14.64
C THR A 43 -2.44 25.40 -15.09
N ASP A 44 -1.80 25.74 -16.20
CA ASP A 44 -1.82 27.10 -16.72
C ASP A 44 -3.23 27.45 -17.20
N ALA A 45 -4.02 28.05 -16.31
CA ALA A 45 -5.41 28.45 -16.53
C ALA A 45 -5.57 29.46 -17.67
N SER A 46 -4.49 30.07 -18.15
CA SER A 46 -4.53 31.00 -19.28
C SER A 46 -4.77 30.32 -20.63
N ILE A 47 -4.53 29.00 -20.73
CA ILE A 47 -4.71 28.24 -21.95
C ILE A 47 -6.02 27.45 -21.84
N PRO A 48 -7.10 27.76 -22.57
CA PRO A 48 -8.35 26.99 -22.44
C PRO A 48 -8.28 25.62 -23.13
N ALA A 49 -9.08 24.66 -22.67
CA ALA A 49 -9.31 23.41 -23.41
C ALA A 49 -9.96 23.69 -24.77
N ARG A 50 -9.24 23.38 -25.86
CA ARG A 50 -9.68 23.67 -27.24
C ARG A 50 -10.56 22.57 -27.85
N HIS A 51 -10.50 21.37 -27.28
CA HIS A 51 -11.18 20.19 -27.81
C HIS A 51 -12.02 19.56 -26.70
N SER A 52 -13.24 19.14 -27.05
CA SER A 52 -14.14 18.41 -26.15
C SER A 52 -13.67 16.97 -25.94
N VAL A 53 -14.24 16.28 -24.96
CA VAL A 53 -14.15 14.82 -24.81
C VAL A 53 -15.29 14.09 -25.56
N GLY A 54 -15.84 14.76 -26.59
CA GLY A 54 -16.87 14.19 -27.46
C GLY A 54 -18.18 13.91 -26.72
N GLN A 55 -18.69 12.67 -26.84
CA GLN A 55 -19.96 12.26 -26.25
C GLN A 55 -19.95 12.28 -24.72
N LEU A 56 -18.78 12.20 -24.08
CA LEU A 56 -18.67 12.29 -22.63
C LEU A 56 -19.11 13.67 -22.11
N ASP A 57 -18.85 14.76 -22.85
CA ASP A 57 -19.29 16.10 -22.44
C ASP A 57 -20.82 16.29 -22.49
N GLN A 58 -21.57 15.31 -23.03
CA GLN A 58 -23.04 15.33 -23.00
C GLN A 58 -23.61 14.82 -21.67
N LEU A 59 -22.79 14.15 -20.86
CA LEU A 59 -23.21 13.63 -19.57
C LEU A 59 -23.24 14.76 -18.52
N PRO A 60 -24.21 14.75 -17.59
CA PRO A 60 -24.15 15.58 -16.39
C PRO A 60 -22.84 15.36 -15.62
N ALA A 61 -22.37 16.42 -14.95
CA ALA A 61 -21.10 16.40 -14.23
C ALA A 61 -21.05 15.28 -13.18
N GLU A 62 -22.17 15.00 -12.52
CA GLU A 62 -22.30 13.94 -11.54
C GLU A 62 -22.06 12.56 -12.17
N LEU A 63 -22.64 12.29 -13.34
CA LEU A 63 -22.44 11.02 -14.05
C LEU A 63 -21.00 10.89 -14.56
N LEU A 64 -20.40 11.98 -15.03
CA LEU A 64 -18.99 12.01 -15.39
C LEU A 64 -18.10 11.64 -14.21
N ILE A 65 -18.30 12.26 -13.04
CA ILE A 65 -17.54 11.95 -11.83
C ILE A 65 -17.73 10.48 -11.45
N GLN A 66 -18.96 9.94 -11.51
CA GLN A 66 -19.22 8.54 -11.18
C GLN A 66 -18.49 7.57 -12.14
N VAL A 67 -18.49 7.86 -13.45
CA VAL A 67 -17.76 7.07 -14.45
C VAL A 67 -16.27 7.11 -14.17
N LEU A 68 -15.69 8.29 -13.98
CA LEU A 68 -14.26 8.44 -13.68
C LEU A 68 -13.86 7.73 -12.39
N LEU A 69 -14.73 7.72 -11.38
CA LEU A 69 -14.52 7.00 -10.12
C LEU A 69 -14.59 5.47 -10.27
N CYS A 70 -15.32 4.97 -11.27
CA CYS A 70 -15.45 3.54 -11.59
C CYS A 70 -14.42 3.06 -12.63
N THR A 71 -13.41 3.87 -12.92
CA THR A 71 -12.29 3.52 -13.79
C THR A 71 -11.06 3.19 -12.94
N ASP A 72 -10.29 2.17 -13.35
CA ASP A 72 -9.00 1.84 -12.75
C ASP A 72 -7.99 2.98 -12.94
N ILE A 73 -7.01 3.07 -12.04
CA ILE A 73 -6.05 4.19 -12.05
C ILE A 73 -5.20 4.20 -13.34
N PRO A 74 -4.69 3.08 -13.88
CA PRO A 74 -4.04 3.06 -15.19
C PRO A 74 -4.90 3.66 -16.31
N SER A 75 -6.13 3.21 -16.49
CA SER A 75 -7.05 3.73 -17.49
C SER A 75 -7.42 5.20 -17.24
N LEU A 76 -7.60 5.60 -15.99
CA LEU A 76 -7.94 6.97 -15.61
C LEU A 76 -6.79 7.94 -15.97
N THR A 77 -5.54 7.55 -15.71
CA THR A 77 -4.36 8.35 -16.07
C THR A 77 -4.07 8.33 -17.57
N ALA A 78 -4.38 7.23 -18.26
CA ALA A 78 -4.35 7.19 -19.71
C ALA A 78 -5.39 8.16 -20.32
N PHE A 79 -6.63 8.16 -19.79
CA PHE A 79 -7.68 9.09 -20.19
C PHE A 79 -7.29 10.55 -19.94
N ARG A 80 -6.71 10.84 -18.77
CA ARG A 80 -6.17 12.17 -18.39
C ARG A 80 -5.22 12.74 -19.46
N ARG A 81 -4.50 11.89 -20.20
CA ARG A 81 -3.52 12.25 -21.23
C ARG A 81 -4.11 12.44 -22.63
N VAL A 82 -5.39 12.16 -22.85
CA VAL A 82 -6.03 12.24 -24.18
C VAL A 82 -6.06 13.67 -24.71
N ASN A 83 -6.54 14.61 -23.90
CA ASN A 83 -6.54 16.03 -24.22
C ASN A 83 -6.69 16.85 -22.93
N ARG A 84 -6.62 18.18 -23.06
CA ARG A 84 -6.72 19.08 -21.92
C ARG A 84 -8.07 19.00 -21.17
N ARG A 85 -9.18 18.78 -21.89
CA ARG A 85 -10.50 18.63 -21.27
C ARG A 85 -10.57 17.37 -20.41
N ALA A 86 -10.05 16.25 -20.90
CA ALA A 86 -9.95 15.01 -20.13
C ALA A 86 -9.07 15.20 -18.89
N MET A 87 -7.96 15.93 -19.02
CA MET A 87 -7.10 16.29 -17.89
C MET A 87 -7.85 17.06 -16.82
N GLU A 88 -8.54 18.13 -17.22
CA GLU A 88 -9.34 18.98 -16.31
C GLU A 88 -10.45 18.18 -15.62
N LEU A 89 -11.12 17.27 -16.35
CA LEU A 89 -12.16 16.41 -15.77
C LEU A 89 -11.59 15.48 -14.69
N VAL A 90 -10.51 14.76 -14.98
CA VAL A 90 -9.89 13.84 -14.01
C VAL A 90 -9.35 14.61 -12.80
N ASP A 91 -8.66 15.74 -13.02
CA ASP A 91 -8.11 16.56 -11.94
C ASP A 91 -9.19 17.21 -11.07
N SER A 92 -10.41 17.41 -11.61
CA SER A 92 -11.55 17.93 -10.85
C SER A 92 -12.21 16.91 -9.92
N VAL A 93 -11.91 15.61 -10.06
CA VAL A 93 -12.48 14.56 -9.21
C VAL A 93 -11.89 14.67 -7.79
N PRO A 94 -12.70 14.99 -6.76
CA PRO A 94 -12.17 15.27 -5.41
C PRO A 94 -11.37 14.12 -4.80
N GLN A 95 -11.82 12.88 -5.01
CA GLN A 95 -11.17 11.68 -4.51
C GLN A 95 -9.79 11.48 -5.13
N TYR A 96 -9.69 11.63 -6.46
CA TYR A 96 -8.42 11.54 -7.18
C TYR A 96 -7.47 12.66 -6.76
N ALA A 97 -7.98 13.90 -6.67
CA ALA A 97 -7.22 15.05 -6.22
C ALA A 97 -6.67 14.87 -4.79
N ALA A 98 -7.45 14.31 -3.87
CA ALA A 98 -7.02 14.00 -2.51
C ALA A 98 -5.87 12.99 -2.48
N ILE A 99 -5.96 11.92 -3.29
CA ILE A 99 -4.90 10.90 -3.38
C ILE A 99 -3.62 11.52 -3.94
N ILE A 100 -3.71 12.27 -5.04
CA ILE A 100 -2.55 12.95 -5.65
C ILE A 100 -1.90 13.94 -4.68
N LYS A 101 -2.71 14.67 -3.90
CA LYS A 101 -2.22 15.63 -2.90
C LYS A 101 -1.46 14.96 -1.76
N HIS A 102 -1.98 13.86 -1.22
CA HIS A 102 -1.49 13.28 0.03
C HIS A 102 -0.55 12.08 -0.16
N CYS A 103 -0.73 11.28 -1.19
CA CYS A 103 0.02 10.03 -1.42
C CYS A 103 0.23 9.73 -2.92
N PRO A 104 0.90 10.62 -3.67
CA PRO A 104 1.12 10.44 -5.11
C PRO A 104 1.96 9.19 -5.43
N ASP A 105 2.79 8.71 -4.51
CA ASP A 105 3.58 7.49 -4.70
C ASP A 105 2.72 6.22 -4.80
N ILE A 106 1.52 6.21 -4.22
CA ILE A 106 0.56 5.11 -4.42
C ILE A 106 0.12 5.06 -5.89
N ILE A 107 -0.19 6.20 -6.50
CA ILE A 107 -0.52 6.27 -7.92
C ILE A 107 0.68 5.83 -8.77
N ARG A 108 1.90 6.29 -8.43
CA ARG A 108 3.11 5.84 -9.13
C ARG A 108 3.32 4.34 -9.04
N ALA A 109 3.12 3.75 -7.86
CA ALA A 109 3.24 2.32 -7.67
C ALA A 109 2.22 1.56 -8.50
N ILE A 110 0.93 1.95 -8.42
CA ILE A 110 -0.15 1.33 -9.19
C ILE A 110 0.17 1.34 -10.69
N LEU A 111 0.62 2.47 -11.24
CA LEU A 111 1.01 2.57 -12.65
C LEU A 111 2.24 1.73 -12.97
N ALA A 112 3.25 1.76 -12.10
CA ALA A 112 4.50 1.06 -12.31
C ALA A 112 4.37 -0.47 -12.18
N VAL A 113 3.44 -0.96 -11.35
CA VAL A 113 3.13 -2.38 -11.22
C VAL A 113 1.95 -2.84 -12.07
N GLU A 114 1.35 -1.93 -12.85
CA GLU A 114 0.20 -2.22 -13.73
C GLU A 114 -0.99 -2.83 -12.95
N ALA A 115 -1.30 -2.28 -11.78
CA ALA A 115 -2.43 -2.74 -10.97
C ALA A 115 -3.76 -2.14 -11.49
N ASP A 116 -4.62 -2.99 -12.06
CA ASP A 116 -5.87 -2.61 -12.74
C ASP A 116 -7.12 -3.31 -12.16
N ALA A 117 -6.95 -4.12 -11.10
CA ALA A 117 -8.02 -4.93 -10.52
C ALA A 117 -9.08 -4.12 -9.73
N PHE A 118 -8.86 -2.82 -9.50
CA PHE A 118 -9.72 -1.97 -8.68
C PHE A 118 -9.81 -0.55 -9.25
N ASP A 119 -10.95 0.09 -8.98
CA ASP A 119 -11.22 1.45 -9.45
C ASP A 119 -10.76 2.53 -8.45
N CYS A 120 -10.80 3.79 -8.90
CA CYS A 120 -10.44 4.95 -8.08
C CYS A 120 -11.30 5.07 -6.82
N ARG A 121 -12.57 4.66 -6.88
CA ARG A 121 -13.49 4.67 -5.74
C ARG A 121 -13.08 3.68 -4.67
N VAL A 122 -12.73 2.46 -5.05
CA VAL A 122 -12.23 1.42 -4.14
C VAL A 122 -10.95 1.91 -3.48
N LEU A 123 -10.00 2.44 -4.26
CA LEU A 123 -8.76 2.99 -3.71
C LEU A 123 -9.03 4.09 -2.68
N TYR A 124 -9.84 5.09 -3.04
CA TYR A 124 -10.16 6.18 -2.12
C TYR A 124 -10.87 5.68 -0.86
N ARG A 125 -11.81 4.75 -0.99
CA ARG A 125 -12.53 4.16 0.14
C ARG A 125 -11.57 3.40 1.07
N THR A 126 -10.67 2.59 0.53
CA THR A 126 -9.66 1.87 1.31
C THR A 126 -8.73 2.84 2.03
N LEU A 127 -8.29 3.90 1.35
CA LEU A 127 -7.49 4.97 1.95
C LEU A 127 -8.26 5.74 3.03
N SER A 128 -9.59 5.79 2.95
CA SER A 128 -10.48 6.41 3.95
C SER A 128 -10.79 5.50 5.15
N THR A 129 -10.07 4.40 5.31
CA THR A 129 -10.09 3.57 6.53
C THR A 129 -8.70 3.58 7.17
N SER A 130 -8.63 3.44 8.49
CA SER A 130 -7.35 3.37 9.23
C SER A 130 -6.94 1.94 9.59
N ARG A 131 -7.89 1.00 9.60
CA ARG A 131 -7.67 -0.36 10.10
C ARG A 131 -7.21 -1.32 9.02
N CYS A 132 -6.42 -2.31 9.42
CA CYS A 132 -6.16 -3.48 8.61
C CYS A 132 -7.48 -4.17 8.24
N SER A 133 -7.58 -4.71 7.03
CA SER A 133 -8.77 -5.43 6.57
C SER A 133 -8.94 -6.80 7.22
N THR A 134 -7.89 -7.30 7.86
CA THR A 134 -7.82 -8.67 8.38
C THR A 134 -7.69 -8.72 9.91
N CYS A 135 -7.12 -7.69 10.54
CA CYS A 135 -7.05 -7.53 11.99
C CYS A 135 -7.47 -6.10 12.40
N SER A 136 -7.53 -5.80 13.71
CA SER A 136 -7.93 -4.47 14.22
C SER A 136 -6.78 -3.46 14.33
N LEU A 137 -5.54 -3.85 14.00
CA LEU A 137 -4.39 -2.95 14.05
C LEU A 137 -4.50 -1.85 12.98
N PHE A 138 -3.72 -0.78 13.16
CA PHE A 138 -3.57 0.22 12.11
C PHE A 138 -2.95 -0.44 10.87
N GLY A 139 -3.60 -0.30 9.73
CA GLY A 139 -3.10 -0.87 8.48
C GLY A 139 -2.25 0.14 7.75
N ASP A 140 -0.96 0.17 8.04
CA ASP A 140 0.00 1.15 7.52
C ASP A 140 0.39 0.93 6.05
N PHE A 141 -0.07 -0.16 5.44
CA PHE A 141 0.22 -0.52 4.08
C PHE A 141 -1.03 -0.77 3.23
N LEU A 142 -0.83 -0.72 1.91
CA LEU A 142 -1.79 -1.12 0.90
C LEU A 142 -1.22 -2.28 0.09
N TYR A 143 -1.96 -3.37 0.02
CA TYR A 143 -1.70 -4.50 -0.87
C TYR A 143 -2.30 -4.22 -2.25
N LEU A 144 -1.44 -4.01 -3.24
CA LEU A 144 -1.81 -3.47 -4.54
C LEU A 144 -2.44 -4.49 -5.51
N ILE A 145 -2.51 -5.79 -5.17
CA ILE A 145 -3.13 -6.75 -6.10
C ILE A 145 -4.66 -6.66 -6.06
N ASP A 146 -5.25 -6.42 -4.89
CA ASP A 146 -6.71 -6.33 -4.71
C ASP A 146 -7.18 -5.09 -3.90
N CYS A 147 -6.27 -4.15 -3.63
CA CYS A 147 -6.53 -2.90 -2.92
C CYS A 147 -7.04 -3.06 -1.48
N ARG A 148 -6.41 -3.96 -0.71
CA ARG A 148 -6.68 -4.12 0.72
C ARG A 148 -5.68 -3.36 1.58
N ARG A 149 -6.19 -2.64 2.59
CA ARG A 149 -5.37 -2.09 3.66
C ARG A 149 -4.91 -3.21 4.59
N VAL A 150 -3.63 -3.23 4.94
CA VAL A 150 -2.99 -4.31 5.70
C VAL A 150 -1.93 -3.74 6.64
N CYS A 151 -1.76 -4.33 7.82
CA CYS A 151 -0.66 -4.01 8.72
C CYS A 151 0.58 -4.87 8.41
N TYR A 152 1.74 -4.51 8.96
CA TYR A 152 2.97 -5.29 8.85
C TYR A 152 2.77 -6.79 9.05
N PHE A 153 2.32 -7.20 10.24
CA PHE A 153 2.14 -8.60 10.64
C PHE A 153 1.25 -9.38 9.68
N CYS A 154 0.13 -8.76 9.24
CA CYS A 154 -0.80 -9.44 8.35
C CYS A 154 -0.16 -9.76 7.00
N TYR A 155 0.56 -8.81 6.37
CA TYR A 155 1.15 -9.11 5.06
C TYR A 155 2.38 -10.02 5.16
N THR A 156 3.06 -10.04 6.30
CA THR A 156 4.22 -10.92 6.54
C THR A 156 3.84 -12.31 7.04
N GLU A 157 2.68 -12.54 7.64
CA GLU A 157 2.34 -13.85 8.24
C GLU A 157 1.14 -14.52 7.61
N ARG A 158 0.18 -13.76 7.06
CA ARG A 158 -1.06 -14.36 6.57
C ARG A 158 -0.94 -14.81 5.11
N PRO A 159 -1.26 -16.08 4.80
CA PRO A 159 -1.14 -16.65 3.45
C PRO A 159 -1.84 -15.84 2.35
N GLU A 160 -2.94 -15.18 2.70
CA GLU A 160 -3.73 -14.37 1.77
C GLU A 160 -2.98 -13.17 1.16
N TYR A 161 -1.88 -12.74 1.77
CA TYR A 161 -1.04 -11.67 1.25
C TYR A 161 0.27 -12.19 0.65
N PHE A 162 0.36 -13.50 0.36
CA PHE A 162 1.54 -14.12 -0.24
C PHE A 162 1.29 -14.37 -1.74
N PRO A 163 1.70 -13.44 -2.62
CA PRO A 163 1.37 -13.52 -4.03
C PRO A 163 1.98 -14.74 -4.69
N LEU A 164 1.32 -15.23 -5.71
CA LEU A 164 1.74 -16.41 -6.46
C LEU A 164 2.41 -15.98 -7.76
N THR A 165 3.59 -16.53 -8.05
CA THR A 165 4.17 -16.40 -9.39
C THR A 165 3.33 -17.16 -10.42
N ILE A 166 3.43 -16.80 -11.70
CA ILE A 166 2.75 -17.52 -12.80
C ILE A 166 2.93 -19.04 -12.73
N GLY A 167 4.12 -19.53 -12.34
CA GLY A 167 4.41 -20.95 -12.22
C GLY A 167 3.62 -21.62 -11.09
N ARG A 168 3.51 -20.96 -9.94
CA ARG A 168 2.75 -21.44 -8.78
C ARG A 168 1.24 -21.37 -9.05
N ALA A 169 0.77 -20.21 -9.54
CA ALA A 169 -0.62 -19.99 -9.92
C ALA A 169 -1.12 -21.02 -10.94
N SER A 170 -0.35 -21.26 -12.00
CA SER A 170 -0.74 -22.24 -13.04
C SER A 170 -0.90 -23.65 -12.48
N ARG A 171 -0.08 -24.06 -11.50
CA ARG A 171 -0.13 -25.43 -10.93
C ARG A 171 -1.39 -25.70 -10.12
N LEU A 172 -2.05 -24.66 -9.60
CA LEU A 172 -3.29 -24.78 -8.84
C LEU A 172 -4.50 -25.08 -9.74
N LEU A 173 -4.40 -24.75 -11.03
CA LEU A 173 -5.47 -25.01 -11.98
C LEU A 173 -5.38 -26.45 -12.50
N THR A 174 -6.50 -27.16 -12.39
CA THR A 174 -6.62 -28.55 -12.83
C THR A 174 -7.22 -28.57 -14.23
N PRO A 175 -6.54 -29.16 -15.23
CA PRO A 175 -7.12 -29.31 -16.57
C PRO A 175 -8.37 -30.17 -16.54
N ASP A 176 -9.42 -29.74 -17.24
CA ASP A 176 -10.60 -30.55 -17.45
C ASP A 176 -10.24 -31.75 -18.36
N PRO A 177 -10.48 -33.00 -17.93
CA PRO A 177 -10.21 -34.18 -18.75
C PRO A 177 -10.97 -34.18 -20.09
N THR A 178 -12.05 -33.39 -20.22
CA THR A 178 -12.80 -33.23 -21.47
C THR A 178 -12.15 -32.26 -22.47
N ARG A 179 -11.18 -31.44 -22.03
CA ARG A 179 -10.48 -30.45 -22.86
C ARG A 179 -8.94 -30.64 -22.80
N PRO A 180 -8.41 -31.78 -23.28
CA PRO A 180 -7.00 -32.15 -23.10
C PRO A 180 -5.99 -31.24 -23.84
N ARG A 181 -6.44 -30.35 -24.72
CA ARG A 181 -5.58 -29.41 -25.46
C ARG A 181 -5.31 -28.11 -24.69
N VAL A 182 -6.04 -27.81 -23.62
CA VAL A 182 -5.90 -26.55 -22.89
C VAL A 182 -4.83 -26.70 -21.82
N THR A 183 -3.79 -25.87 -21.93
CA THR A 183 -2.69 -25.84 -20.96
C THR A 183 -3.12 -25.09 -19.69
N ARG A 184 -2.48 -25.40 -18.55
CA ARG A 184 -2.71 -24.67 -17.29
C ARG A 184 -2.52 -23.15 -17.40
N ARG A 185 -1.58 -22.70 -18.25
CA ARG A 185 -1.37 -21.27 -18.52
C ARG A 185 -2.51 -20.64 -19.29
N GLN A 186 -3.16 -21.38 -20.20
CA GLN A 186 -4.36 -20.90 -20.88
C GLN A 186 -5.53 -20.82 -19.90
N LEU A 187 -5.71 -21.82 -19.03
CA LEU A 187 -6.72 -21.75 -17.96
C LEU A 187 -6.51 -20.54 -17.05
N LEU A 188 -5.26 -20.23 -16.70
CA LEU A 188 -4.96 -19.05 -15.88
C LEU A 188 -5.32 -17.74 -16.58
N ARG A 189 -5.10 -17.65 -17.89
CA ARG A 189 -5.51 -16.49 -18.70
C ARG A 189 -7.02 -16.38 -18.82
N GLU A 190 -7.71 -17.50 -18.98
CA GLU A 190 -9.18 -17.55 -19.05
C GLU A 190 -9.83 -17.20 -17.70
N ALA A 191 -9.23 -17.62 -16.59
CA ALA A 191 -9.68 -17.27 -15.25
C ALA A 191 -9.47 -15.78 -14.94
N ASN A 192 -8.50 -15.14 -15.60
CA ASN A 192 -8.13 -13.72 -15.45
C ASN A 192 -8.12 -13.23 -13.98
N PRO A 193 -7.42 -13.92 -13.06
CA PRO A 193 -7.34 -13.48 -11.67
C PRO A 193 -6.56 -12.16 -11.56
N SER A 194 -6.88 -11.38 -10.54
CA SER A 194 -6.17 -10.13 -10.23
C SER A 194 -4.67 -10.37 -10.12
N SER A 195 -3.89 -9.55 -10.82
CA SER A 195 -2.44 -9.68 -10.89
C SER A 195 -1.77 -8.33 -11.03
N ILE A 196 -0.50 -8.27 -10.63
CA ILE A 196 0.37 -7.13 -10.87
C ILE A 196 1.66 -7.62 -11.54
N LEU A 197 2.36 -6.70 -12.20
CA LEU A 197 3.69 -6.93 -12.73
C LEU A 197 4.73 -6.21 -11.86
N SER A 198 5.42 -6.97 -11.02
CA SER A 198 6.34 -6.42 -10.01
C SER A 198 7.46 -5.56 -10.62
N LEU A 199 8.14 -4.80 -9.77
CA LEU A 199 9.34 -4.05 -10.15
C LEU A 199 10.62 -4.83 -9.81
N PRO A 200 11.73 -4.61 -10.53
CA PRO A 200 13.05 -5.00 -10.07
C PRO A 200 13.46 -4.10 -8.92
N GLY A 201 14.08 -4.67 -7.90
CA GLY A 201 14.44 -3.94 -6.68
C GLY A 201 15.00 -4.86 -5.62
N ARG A 202 15.37 -4.28 -4.49
CA ARG A 202 15.62 -5.06 -3.28
C ARG A 202 14.34 -5.11 -2.48
N TYR A 203 14.03 -6.28 -1.94
CA TYR A 203 12.80 -6.54 -1.23
C TYR A 203 13.08 -7.29 0.07
N CYS A 204 12.24 -7.04 1.07
CA CYS A 204 12.38 -7.55 2.43
C CYS A 204 13.62 -6.99 3.16
N ALA A 205 13.53 -6.73 4.47
CA ALA A 205 14.68 -6.35 5.29
C ALA A 205 15.65 -7.54 5.51
N PRO A 206 16.98 -7.35 5.37
CA PRO A 206 17.97 -8.37 5.69
C PRO A 206 18.16 -8.51 7.22
N TRP A 207 18.62 -9.68 7.68
CA TRP A 207 19.05 -9.86 9.08
C TRP A 207 20.38 -9.15 9.39
N ASN A 208 21.26 -8.97 8.39
CA ASN A 208 22.69 -8.66 8.61
C ASN A 208 23.20 -7.41 7.84
N GLY A 209 22.34 -6.43 7.57
CA GLY A 209 22.74 -5.17 6.90
C GLY A 209 22.87 -5.22 5.36
N ASP A 210 22.75 -6.39 4.73
CA ASP A 210 22.80 -6.56 3.28
C ASP A 210 21.48 -6.17 2.58
N GLY A 211 21.18 -4.87 2.45
CA GLY A 211 20.24 -4.21 1.52
C GLY A 211 18.85 -4.80 1.13
N GLY A 212 18.43 -5.97 1.59
CA GLY A 212 17.28 -6.75 1.09
C GLY A 212 17.62 -7.70 -0.07
N LYS A 213 16.76 -8.71 -0.30
CA LYS A 213 16.91 -9.70 -1.37
C LYS A 213 16.69 -9.05 -2.73
N LEU A 214 17.66 -9.18 -3.63
CA LEU A 214 17.63 -8.55 -4.95
C LEU A 214 16.76 -9.36 -5.93
N ALA A 215 15.67 -8.77 -6.39
CA ALA A 215 14.89 -9.22 -7.54
C ALA A 215 15.30 -8.43 -8.79
N ARG A 216 15.88 -9.12 -9.78
CA ARG A 216 16.38 -8.48 -11.01
C ARG A 216 15.33 -8.37 -12.12
N GLU A 217 14.34 -9.24 -12.10
CA GLU A 217 13.34 -9.37 -13.14
C GLU A 217 11.97 -8.93 -12.63
N ARG A 218 11.11 -8.47 -13.55
CA ARG A 218 9.68 -8.26 -13.26
C ARG A 218 9.00 -9.62 -13.20
N LEU A 219 8.20 -9.84 -12.17
CA LEU A 219 7.45 -11.07 -11.97
C LEU A 219 5.96 -10.76 -12.06
N GLN A 220 5.23 -11.60 -12.79
CA GLN A 220 3.77 -11.54 -12.72
C GLN A 220 3.32 -12.24 -11.43
N LEU A 221 2.71 -11.45 -10.55
CA LEU A 221 2.26 -11.86 -9.23
C LEU A 221 0.73 -11.86 -9.21
N PHE A 222 0.15 -12.99 -8.85
CA PHE A 222 -1.29 -13.21 -8.76
C PHE A 222 -1.73 -13.20 -7.32
N ASP A 223 -2.93 -12.68 -7.07
CA ASP A 223 -3.53 -12.78 -5.75
C ASP A 223 -3.80 -14.23 -5.38
N ARG A 224 -3.47 -14.62 -4.15
CA ARG A 224 -3.66 -16.00 -3.70
C ARG A 224 -5.14 -16.31 -3.49
N ARG A 225 -5.91 -15.40 -2.89
CA ARG A 225 -7.34 -15.61 -2.59
C ARG A 225 -8.17 -15.72 -3.87
N ALA A 226 -7.73 -15.08 -4.95
CA ALA A 226 -8.33 -15.24 -6.27
C ALA A 226 -8.21 -16.67 -6.84
N LEU A 227 -7.26 -17.48 -6.36
CA LEU A 227 -6.98 -18.83 -6.88
C LEU A 227 -7.21 -19.96 -5.87
N ILE A 228 -7.16 -19.67 -4.57
CA ILE A 228 -7.33 -20.65 -3.49
C ILE A 228 -8.48 -20.17 -2.61
N GLN A 229 -9.60 -20.91 -2.63
CA GLN A 229 -10.77 -20.61 -1.81
C GLN A 229 -10.63 -21.14 -0.36
N ASP A 230 -9.89 -22.23 -0.16
CA ASP A 230 -9.61 -22.81 1.16
C ASP A 230 -8.11 -22.67 1.49
N LEU A 231 -7.78 -21.64 2.27
CA LEU A 231 -6.42 -21.39 2.74
C LEU A 231 -6.06 -22.18 4.00
N GLU A 232 -7.02 -22.87 4.62
CA GLU A 232 -6.87 -23.54 5.92
C GLU A 232 -6.47 -25.02 5.74
N GLY A 233 -6.79 -25.65 4.60
CA GLY A 233 -6.60 -27.09 4.39
C GLY A 233 -5.27 -27.55 3.76
N SER A 234 -4.54 -26.69 3.07
CA SER A 234 -3.25 -27.05 2.44
C SER A 234 -2.10 -26.32 3.12
N GLY A 235 -1.21 -27.07 3.80
CA GLY A 235 -0.04 -26.49 4.45
C GLY A 235 0.76 -25.58 3.51
N LEU A 236 1.26 -24.47 4.04
CA LEU A 236 2.08 -23.52 3.30
C LEU A 236 3.31 -24.21 2.70
N PRO A 237 3.63 -23.98 1.41
CA PRO A 237 4.92 -24.34 0.83
C PRO A 237 6.08 -23.86 1.72
N ASN A 238 7.19 -24.61 1.79
CA ASN A 238 8.29 -24.28 2.70
C ASN A 238 8.83 -22.84 2.51
N ASP A 239 8.85 -22.33 1.28
CA ASP A 239 9.27 -20.94 1.00
C ASP A 239 8.34 -19.91 1.64
N ASP A 240 7.06 -20.26 1.83
CA ASP A 240 6.07 -19.39 2.45
C ASP A 240 6.09 -19.44 4.00
N LYS A 241 6.91 -20.30 4.59
CA LYS A 241 7.01 -20.40 6.06
C LYS A 241 7.86 -19.30 6.68
N PHE A 242 8.63 -18.58 5.86
CA PHE A 242 9.47 -17.48 6.30
C PHE A 242 8.74 -16.15 6.05
N ASP A 243 8.55 -15.37 7.11
CA ASP A 243 8.08 -13.97 7.12
C ASP A 243 8.82 -13.07 6.10
N ARG A 244 10.05 -13.45 5.74
CA ARG A 244 10.99 -12.72 4.87
C ARG A 244 11.04 -13.20 3.41
N GLU A 245 9.91 -13.67 2.88
CA GLU A 245 9.80 -14.01 1.46
C GLU A 245 9.54 -12.76 0.60
N PRO A 246 10.45 -12.37 -0.32
CA PRO A 246 10.39 -11.11 -1.04
C PRO A 246 9.09 -10.87 -1.82
N LEU A 247 8.44 -11.91 -2.33
CA LEU A 247 7.20 -11.78 -3.11
C LEU A 247 6.11 -10.98 -2.39
N ARG A 248 6.05 -11.08 -1.05
CA ARG A 248 5.08 -10.36 -0.20
C ARG A 248 5.28 -8.86 -0.26
N PHE A 249 6.54 -8.42 -0.25
CA PHE A 249 6.94 -7.01 -0.21
C PHE A 249 6.83 -6.34 -1.59
N MET A 250 6.85 -7.13 -2.67
CA MET A 250 6.76 -6.63 -4.05
C MET A 250 5.40 -6.04 -4.43
N ALA A 251 4.37 -6.26 -3.61
CA ALA A 251 3.00 -5.79 -3.82
C ALA A 251 2.53 -4.80 -2.76
N ILE A 252 3.45 -4.33 -1.89
CA ILE A 252 3.14 -3.56 -0.69
C ILE A 252 3.70 -2.15 -0.84
N ILE A 253 2.89 -1.15 -0.50
CA ILE A 253 3.30 0.26 -0.40
C ILE A 253 2.70 0.89 0.86
N THR A 254 3.42 1.81 1.49
CA THR A 254 2.89 2.57 2.64
C THR A 254 1.68 3.41 2.23
N ALA A 255 0.69 3.51 3.12
CA ALA A 255 -0.56 4.19 2.84
C ALA A 255 -1.10 5.02 4.02
N PRO A 256 -1.40 6.32 3.84
CA PRO A 256 -1.98 7.13 4.89
C PRO A 256 -3.47 6.83 5.05
N TYR A 257 -4.02 7.08 6.23
CA TYR A 257 -5.45 7.22 6.46
C TYR A 257 -5.91 8.61 6.02
N LEU A 258 -6.75 8.69 5.00
CA LEU A 258 -7.37 9.92 4.53
C LEU A 258 -8.67 10.18 5.29
N PHE A 259 -8.80 11.37 5.87
CA PHE A 259 -9.99 11.75 6.63
C PHE A 259 -10.46 13.16 6.25
N ASP A 260 -11.58 13.59 6.83
CA ASP A 260 -12.24 14.86 6.50
C ASP A 260 -12.50 15.03 5.00
N SER A 261 -13.09 14.01 4.38
CA SER A 261 -13.34 13.98 2.94
C SER A 261 -12.05 14.13 2.10
N GLY A 262 -10.95 13.57 2.59
CA GLY A 262 -9.65 13.56 1.89
C GLY A 262 -8.90 14.89 1.97
N ARG A 263 -9.29 15.80 2.88
CA ARG A 263 -8.57 17.06 3.11
C ARG A 263 -7.32 16.87 3.96
N GLN A 264 -7.31 15.85 4.81
CA GLN A 264 -6.25 15.53 5.74
C GLN A 264 -5.79 14.08 5.56
N ALA A 265 -4.56 13.79 6.01
CA ALA A 265 -3.95 12.49 5.95
C ALA A 265 -3.16 12.22 7.24
N ASP A 266 -3.37 11.06 7.85
CA ASP A 266 -2.59 10.56 8.97
C ASP A 266 -1.77 9.33 8.53
N TRP A 267 -0.46 9.37 8.73
CA TRP A 267 0.45 8.28 8.38
C TRP A 267 0.66 7.29 9.52
N GLY A 268 0.01 7.53 10.67
CA GLY A 268 0.19 6.77 11.90
C GLY A 268 1.55 7.04 12.55
N TYR A 269 1.66 6.60 13.79
CA TYR A 269 2.81 6.83 14.65
C TYR A 269 3.29 5.52 15.27
N PHE A 270 4.59 5.28 15.21
CA PHE A 270 5.28 4.26 16.00
C PHE A 270 5.58 4.81 17.40
N CYS A 271 5.60 3.93 18.39
CA CYS A 271 6.11 4.24 19.73
C CYS A 271 7.60 3.92 19.81
N LEU A 272 8.43 4.88 20.22
CA LEU A 272 9.87 4.66 20.36
C LEU A 272 10.22 3.76 21.56
N GLY A 273 9.34 3.65 22.55
CA GLY A 273 9.54 2.81 23.74
C GLY A 273 9.19 1.33 23.54
N CYS A 274 8.62 0.96 22.39
CA CYS A 274 8.34 -0.43 22.05
C CYS A 274 9.61 -1.11 21.51
N SER A 275 9.89 -2.33 21.99
CA SER A 275 11.11 -3.08 21.63
C SER A 275 10.86 -4.07 20.50
N GLU A 276 11.95 -4.64 19.97
CA GLU A 276 11.91 -5.72 18.96
C GLU A 276 11.48 -7.09 19.53
N GLU A 277 11.54 -7.28 20.85
CA GLU A 277 11.36 -8.58 21.53
C GLU A 277 10.14 -8.58 22.47
N CYS A 278 8.95 -8.22 21.99
CA CYS A 278 7.73 -8.27 22.79
C CYS A 278 6.58 -8.94 22.04
N ASP A 279 5.61 -9.49 22.80
CA ASP A 279 4.44 -10.18 22.28
C ASP A 279 3.77 -9.38 21.16
N GLU A 280 3.66 -10.00 19.98
CA GLU A 280 3.10 -9.48 18.71
C GLU A 280 1.71 -8.83 18.88
N GLU A 281 1.03 -9.13 19.99
CA GLU A 281 -0.31 -8.64 20.29
C GLU A 281 -0.35 -7.26 20.98
N THR A 282 0.76 -6.73 21.52
CA THR A 282 0.65 -5.56 22.41
C THR A 282 1.73 -4.48 22.36
N THR A 283 3.01 -4.77 22.12
CA THR A 283 4.08 -3.75 22.23
C THR A 283 5.23 -3.93 21.25
N ASP A 284 4.93 -4.21 19.98
CA ASP A 284 5.93 -4.36 18.91
C ASP A 284 6.24 -3.00 18.23
N PHE A 285 7.53 -2.73 17.99
CA PHE A 285 8.02 -1.50 17.36
C PHE A 285 7.50 -1.22 15.94
N ARG A 286 6.98 -2.24 15.25
CA ARG A 286 6.36 -2.16 13.91
C ARG A 286 4.87 -1.86 13.97
N MET A 287 4.28 -1.77 15.17
CA MET A 287 2.90 -1.33 15.32
C MET A 287 2.79 0.18 15.16
N LYS A 288 1.93 0.61 14.24
CA LYS A 288 1.46 1.99 14.16
C LYS A 288 0.15 2.18 14.90
N TYR A 289 -0.05 3.39 15.36
CA TYR A 289 -1.24 3.85 16.05
C TYR A 289 -1.73 5.16 15.42
N LEU A 290 -3.02 5.42 15.49
CA LEU A 290 -3.51 6.80 15.32
C LEU A 290 -3.01 7.67 16.46
N ARG A 291 -2.97 9.00 16.25
CA ARG A 291 -2.56 9.96 17.29
C ARG A 291 -3.22 9.70 18.64
N GLU A 292 -4.54 9.51 18.65
CA GLU A 292 -5.32 9.29 19.88
C GLU A 292 -4.96 7.94 20.53
N GLU A 293 -4.70 6.92 19.73
CA GLU A 293 -4.39 5.57 20.20
C GLU A 293 -2.98 5.45 20.79
N VAL A 294 -2.02 6.24 20.33
CA VAL A 294 -0.71 6.34 20.97
C VAL A 294 -0.85 6.79 22.42
N LEU A 295 -1.76 7.74 22.69
CA LEU A 295 -1.97 8.25 24.05
C LEU A 295 -2.47 7.12 24.95
N GLU A 296 -3.45 6.37 24.48
CA GLU A 296 -3.99 5.20 25.18
C GLU A 296 -2.91 4.13 25.40
N HIS A 297 -2.06 3.90 24.40
CA HIS A 297 -0.91 3.01 24.49
C HIS A 297 0.05 3.44 25.62
N MET A 298 0.46 4.71 25.66
CA MET A 298 1.36 5.21 26.70
C MET A 298 0.72 5.24 28.10
N VAL A 299 -0.59 5.47 28.19
CA VAL A 299 -1.33 5.35 29.46
C VAL A 299 -1.33 3.90 29.96
N ARG A 300 -1.46 2.93 29.05
CA ARG A 300 -1.53 1.51 29.38
C ARG A 300 -0.19 0.90 29.76
N TYR A 301 0.88 1.27 29.05
CA TYR A 301 2.22 0.66 29.20
C TYR A 301 3.21 1.54 29.95
N GLY A 302 2.80 2.73 30.39
CA GLY A 302 3.65 3.69 31.08
C GLY A 302 4.33 4.69 30.14
N PRO A 303 4.79 5.84 30.66
CA PRO A 303 5.48 6.84 29.87
C PRO A 303 6.79 6.29 29.30
N VAL A 304 7.16 6.77 28.11
CA VAL A 304 8.43 6.44 27.49
C VAL A 304 9.51 7.39 28.03
N ARG A 305 10.68 6.86 28.37
CA ARG A 305 11.86 7.66 28.74
C ARG A 305 13.07 7.22 27.94
N GLU A 306 13.98 8.17 27.73
CA GLU A 306 15.31 7.90 27.19
C GLU A 306 16.12 7.11 28.22
N VAL A 307 16.86 6.10 27.75
CA VAL A 307 17.74 5.27 28.57
C VAL A 307 19.02 6.05 28.85
N PRO A 308 19.37 6.35 30.10
CA PRO A 308 20.50 7.24 30.42
C PRO A 308 21.88 6.74 29.93
N GLU A 309 22.02 5.43 29.70
CA GLU A 309 23.29 4.78 29.37
C GLU A 309 23.47 4.52 27.85
N GLU A 310 22.43 4.73 27.04
CA GLU A 310 22.43 4.51 25.60
C GLU A 310 21.70 5.64 24.87
N LEU A 311 22.44 6.43 24.08
CA LEU A 311 21.88 7.52 23.28
C LEU A 311 20.83 7.00 22.29
N ASP A 312 19.71 7.71 22.18
CA ASP A 312 18.59 7.39 21.28
C ASP A 312 17.88 6.06 21.56
N THR A 313 18.14 5.43 22.72
CA THR A 313 17.38 4.27 23.19
C THR A 313 16.23 4.74 24.08
N PHE A 314 15.01 4.29 23.80
CA PHE A 314 13.81 4.64 24.56
C PHE A 314 13.13 3.39 25.09
N MET A 315 12.53 3.47 26.28
CA MET A 315 11.77 2.36 26.85
C MET A 315 10.57 2.84 27.65
N HIS A 316 9.53 2.01 27.71
CA HIS A 316 8.42 2.21 28.65
C HIS A 316 8.93 2.05 30.10
N VAL A 317 8.53 2.98 30.97
CA VAL A 317 8.86 2.95 32.40
C VAL A 317 7.59 2.69 33.20
N ASN A 318 7.57 1.59 33.94
CA ASN A 318 6.52 1.25 34.90
C ASN A 318 6.64 2.05 36.20
#